data_AF-A0A350P9X2-F1
#
_entry.id   AF-A0A350P9X2-F1
#
_cell.length_a   1.000
_cell.length_b   1.000
_cell.length_c   1.000
_cell.angle_alpha   90.00
_cell.angle_beta   90.00
_cell.angle_gamma   90.00
#
_symmetry.space_group_name_H-M   'P 1'
#
loop_
_entity.id
_entity.type
_entity.pdbx_description
1 polymer ?
#
loop_
_entity_poly.entity_id
_entity_poly.type
_entity_poly.pdbx_seq_one_letter_code
_entity_poly.pdbx_strand_id
1 'polypeptide(L)' 'MDTFILVVSIWGFTGQEWAYIGQQSLQQEMSETQCIWLKSEEMWQSNYENENFRFRMDCMKASCAFQESCS' A
#
# COMPACT_ATOMS: atom_id res chain seq x y z
N MET A 1 21.38 3.81 4.86
CA MET A 1 20.53 4.01 3.66
C MET A 1 19.20 3.37 3.99
N ASP A 2 18.12 4.14 3.89
CA ASP A 2 16.79 3.63 4.20
C ASP A 2 16.29 2.79 3.01
N THR A 3 15.75 1.61 3.29
CA THR A 3 15.05 0.78 2.32
C THR A 3 13.55 0.90 2.53
N PHE A 4 12.79 0.65 1.46
CA PHE A 4 11.34 0.82 1.43
C PHE A 4 10.67 -0.48 1.01
N ILE A 5 9.44 -0.66 1.46
CA ILE A 5 8.55 -1.77 1.15
C ILE A 5 7.24 -1.17 0.64
N LEU A 6 6.72 -1.73 -0.46
CA LEU A 6 5.39 -1.40 -0.95
C LEU A 6 4.35 -2.20 -0.16
N VAL A 7 3.43 -1.48 0.49
CA VAL A 7 2.30 -2.05 1.21
C VAL A 7 1.04 -1.73 0.42
N VAL A 8 0.29 -2.77 0.07
CA VAL A 8 -1.01 -2.67 -0.59
C VAL A 8 -2.08 -2.94 0.46
N SER A 9 -2.79 -1.90 0.89
CA SER A 9 -3.91 -1.99 1.79
C SER A 9 -5.22 -2.13 1.01
N ILE A 10 -6.09 -3.02 1.46
CA ILE A 10 -7.41 -3.27 0.89
C ILE A 10 -8.45 -2.69 1.83
N TRP A 11 -9.38 -1.93 1.26
CA TRP A 11 -10.48 -1.32 1.99
C TRP A 11 -11.81 -1.73 1.36
N GLY A 12 -12.76 -2.12 2.18
CA GLY A 12 -14.12 -2.46 1.78
C GLY A 12 -15.09 -1.33 2.12
N PHE A 13 -16.05 -1.06 1.24
CA PHE A 13 -17.12 -0.10 1.52
C PHE A 13 -18.26 -0.79 2.27
N THR A 14 -18.61 -0.26 3.44
CA THR A 14 -19.66 -0.82 4.30
C THR A 14 -21.06 -0.26 4.01
N GLY A 15 -21.17 0.65 3.04
CA GLY A 15 -22.38 1.43 2.78
C GLY A 15 -22.40 2.81 3.45
N GLN A 16 -21.51 3.05 4.42
CA GLN A 16 -21.36 4.35 5.11
C GLN A 16 -19.90 4.83 5.12
N GLU A 17 -18.96 3.93 5.35
CA GLU A 17 -17.54 4.24 5.41
C GLU A 17 -16.69 3.17 4.74
N TRP A 18 -15.46 3.55 4.40
CA TRP A 18 -14.43 2.62 3.95
C TRP A 18 -13.72 2.04 5.17
N ALA A 19 -13.89 0.73 5.38
CA ALA A 19 -13.22 0.00 6.45
C ALA A 19 -11.97 -0.71 5.90
N TYR A 20 -10.88 -0.68 6.65
CA TYR A 20 -9.70 -1.47 6.35
C TYR A 20 -10.02 -2.95 6.54
N ILE A 21 -9.78 -3.78 5.52
CA ILE A 21 -10.11 -5.21 5.54
C ILE A 21 -8.89 -6.12 5.37
N GLY A 22 -7.72 -5.56 5.08
CA GLY A 22 -6.48 -6.33 5.01
C GLY A 22 -5.36 -5.59 4.30
N GLN A 23 -4.16 -6.16 4.32
CA GLN A 23 -3.01 -5.65 3.58
C GLN A 23 -2.15 -6.79 3.06
N GLN A 24 -1.40 -6.48 2.00
CA GLN A 24 -0.31 -7.31 1.50
C GLN A 24 0.93 -6.46 1.31
N SER A 25 2.05 -6.88 1.88
CA SER A 25 3.35 -6.22 1.71
C SER A 25 4.19 -7.00 0.69
N LEU A 26 4.81 -6.29 -0.25
CA LEU A 26 5.90 -6.85 -1.05
C LEU A 26 7.15 -6.97 -0.15
N GLN A 27 7.53 -8.19 0.22
CA GLN A 27 8.68 -8.43 1.10
C GLN A 27 10.05 -8.04 0.50
N GLN A 28 10.06 -7.54 -0.74
CA GLN A 28 11.28 -7.10 -1.40
C GLN A 28 11.58 -5.65 -1.04
N GLU A 29 12.68 -5.45 -0.34
CA GLU A 29 13.22 -4.12 -0.06
C GLU A 29 13.71 -3.44 -1.35
N MET A 30 13.43 -2.15 -1.47
CA MET A 30 13.76 -1.35 -2.65
C MET A 30 14.15 0.09 -2.27
N SER A 31 14.66 0.86 -3.23
CA SER A 31 14.87 2.29 -3.04
C SER A 31 13.55 3.05 -2.99
N GLU A 32 13.55 4.24 -2.42
CA GLU A 32 12.37 5.12 -2.38
C GLU A 32 11.82 5.40 -3.79
N THR A 33 12.71 5.72 -4.73
CA THR A 33 12.33 6.00 -6.12
C THR A 33 11.68 4.80 -6.80
N GLN A 34 12.19 3.59 -6.56
CA GLN A 34 11.59 2.36 -7.07
C GLN A 34 10.21 2.13 -6.47
N CYS A 35 10.05 2.35 -5.16
CA CYS A 35 8.76 2.21 -4.50
C CYS A 35 7.73 3.19 -5.03
N ILE A 36 8.10 4.48 -5.17
CA ILE A 36 7.22 5.52 -5.72
C ILE A 36 6.83 5.18 -7.16
N TRP A 37 7.77 4.68 -7.97
CA TRP A 37 7.48 4.25 -9.33
C TRP A 37 6.47 3.09 -9.36
N LEU A 38 6.64 2.09 -8.49
CA LEU A 38 5.69 0.98 -8.37
C LEU A 38 4.32 1.40 -7.82
N LYS A 39 4.25 2.46 -7.00
CA LYS A 39 2.99 3.04 -6.50
C LYS A 39 2.21 3.79 -7.58
N SER A 40 2.87 4.21 -8.66
CA SER A 40 2.24 5.06 -9.68
C SER A 40 0.95 4.43 -10.22
N GLU A 41 -0.09 5.24 -10.38
CA GLU A 41 -1.42 4.77 -10.77
C GLU A 41 -1.38 3.98 -12.07
N GLU A 42 -0.52 4.37 -13.02
CA GLU A 42 -0.34 3.71 -14.32
C GLU A 42 -0.07 2.19 -14.22
N MET A 43 0.63 1.75 -13.17
CA MET A 43 0.89 0.32 -12.91
C MET A 43 -0.31 -0.45 -12.36
N TRP A 44 -1.24 0.24 -11.68
CA TRP A 44 -2.33 -0.40 -10.93
C TRP A 44 -3.73 -0.01 -11.41
N GLN A 45 -3.88 0.85 -12.42
CA GLN A 45 -5.18 1.30 -12.94
C GLN A 45 -6.09 0.13 -13.35
N SER A 46 -5.55 -0.99 -13.82
CA SER A 46 -6.33 -2.18 -14.16
C SER A 46 -6.92 -2.92 -12.95
N ASN A 47 -6.39 -2.64 -11.75
CA ASN A 47 -6.83 -3.20 -10.47
C ASN A 47 -7.60 -2.16 -9.62
N TYR A 48 -7.87 -0.97 -10.17
CA TYR A 48 -8.48 0.12 -9.43
C TYR A 48 -9.99 -0.06 -9.34
N GLU A 49 -10.43 -0.18 -8.08
CA GLU A 49 -11.73 0.16 -7.53
C GLU A 49 -12.97 -0.38 -8.25
N ASN A 50 -13.68 -1.28 -7.56
CA ASN A 50 -15.10 -1.47 -7.80
C ASN A 50 -15.89 -0.77 -6.68
N GLU A 51 -17.21 -0.69 -6.82
CA GLU A 51 -18.08 0.02 -5.86
C GLU A 51 -17.93 -0.44 -4.40
N ASN A 52 -17.36 -1.63 -4.17
CA ASN A 52 -17.25 -2.25 -2.85
C ASN A 52 -15.81 -2.37 -2.33
N PHE A 53 -14.80 -2.25 -3.18
CA PHE A 53 -13.41 -2.50 -2.82
C PHE A 53 -12.48 -1.47 -3.44
N ARG A 54 -11.54 -0.96 -2.64
CA ARG A 54 -10.43 -0.14 -3.11
C ARG A 54 -9.09 -0.67 -2.61
N PHE A 55 -8.08 -0.49 -3.44
CA PHE A 55 -6.70 -0.77 -3.11
C PHE A 55 -5.95 0.54 -2.91
N ARG A 56 -5.16 0.62 -1.85
CA ARG A 56 -4.30 1.77 -1.54
C ARG A 56 -2.87 1.28 -1.44
N MET A 57 -1.98 1.85 -2.25
CA MET A 57 -0.55 1.54 -2.18
C MET A 57 0.20 2.61 -1.38
N ASP A 58 0.94 2.19 -0.37
CA ASP A 58 1.78 3.04 0.48
C ASP A 58 3.22 2.53 0.44
N CYS A 59 4.17 3.47 0.35
CA CYS A 59 5.59 3.18 0.46
C CYS A 59 6.02 3.41 1.91
N MET A 60 6.35 2.34 2.61
CA MET A 60 6.79 2.39 4.00
C MET A 60 8.27 2.11 4.09
N LYS A 61 8.97 2.76 5.03
CA LYS A 61 10.35 2.38 5.35
C LYS A 61 10.35 0.94 5.88
N ALA A 62 11.27 0.11 5.41
CA ALA A 62 11.37 -1.29 5.82
C ALA A 62 11.57 -1.43 7.35
N SER A 63 12.27 -0.47 7.95
CA SER A 63 12.42 -0.36 9.41
C SER A 63 11.10 -0.14 10.17
N CYS A 64 10.07 0.38 9.49
CA CYS A 64 8.76 0.68 10.07
C CYS A 64 7.66 -0.31 9.67
N ALA A 65 7.87 -1.14 8.64
CA ALA A 65 6.83 -2.01 8.07
C ALA A 65 6.28 -3.07 9.07
N PHE A 66 6.95 -3.27 10.21
CA PHE A 66 6.59 -4.25 11.24
C PHE A 66 6.53 -3.66 12.66
N GLN A 67 6.50 -2.33 12.81
CA GLN A 67 6.44 -1.66 14.10
C GLN A 67 5.07 -1.00 14.31
N GLU A 68 4.58 -1.00 15.57
CA GLU A 68 3.25 -0.46 15.91
C GLU A 68 3.14 1.06 15.73
N SER A 69 4.27 1.77 15.67
CA SER A 69 4.31 3.22 15.43
C SER A 69 5.57 3.59 14.66
N CYS A 70 5.40 4.31 13.54
CA CYS A 70 6.48 4.98 12.83
C CYS A 70 6.31 6.48 13.05
N SER A 71 7.17 7.09 13.88
CA SER A 71 7.19 8.53 14.19
C SER A 71 8.06 9.31 13.21
#